data_AF-H6QQ31-F1
#
_entry.id   AF-H6QQ31-F1
#
_cell.length_a   1.000
_cell.length_b   1.000
_cell.length_c   1.000
_cell.angle_alpha   90.00
_cell.angle_beta   90.00
_cell.angle_gamma   90.00
#
_symmetry.space_group_name_H-M   'P 1'
#
loop_
_entity.id
_entity.type
_entity.pdbx_description
1 polymer ?
#
loop_
_entity_poly.entity_id
_entity_poly.type
_entity_poly.pdbx_seq_one_letter_code
_entity_poly.pdbx_strand_id
1 'polypeptide(L)'
;MRRAMNYQEIIGKHESDISSFIKALALNLNPSTDQPAELAKLVTRESSNRLKEFAHLLWCINSRFIKTFKPENSDYIAEQLLVQMWILNLLDNSAKAESTSTKTHEDTEETLRKLLIRSVTSKYSAPSHHIFYNTPSTGTVPDASVCLSQLLMTEAVIRFLTSYYKKKNLKKWEALFNRDEDFPVALQRLRCWDLYRTYSRKLSEDIDNAGPHALFPWRNPIPDESIYAKRDKRIAFFSTTVFVNVEGRVRATQEWSRNGDTMMTEFTPTSKYLQNEDLNKLWAYISMFEIFYKKFIDKSVEPPDFGELLIQLETWRSKSVENPRDVVRSHEIFFQKHNFDSKVNKVFQMLWKINSRVIETFGYLPHERVFLDQQRELQQEFIELLTLSARPESNEIDYQSSKTVDRIYLQRKIIEHLDCQNERKIYRIEKRAHKLSAELIMVTKVAVEVMISYYWTKNPSKWLLVFQDGEKFSTY
;
A
#
# COMPACT_ATOMS: atom_id res chain seq x y z
N MET A 1 0.39 -13.74 0.08
CA MET A 1 0.63 -14.53 -1.16
C MET A 1 -0.21 -14.11 -2.37
N ARG A 2 -1.56 -14.02 -2.34
CA ARG A 2 -2.37 -13.65 -3.54
C ARG A 2 -2.25 -12.20 -4.04
N ARG A 3 -1.81 -11.22 -3.21
CA ARG A 3 -1.54 -9.84 -3.65
C ARG A 3 -0.25 -9.74 -4.50
N ALA A 4 0.77 -10.56 -4.18
CA ALA A 4 2.03 -10.61 -4.93
C ALA A 4 1.85 -11.15 -6.37
N MET A 5 0.86 -12.02 -6.60
CA MET A 5 0.65 -12.67 -7.90
C MET A 5 0.18 -11.70 -9.00
N ASN A 6 -0.66 -10.72 -8.67
CA ASN A 6 -1.10 -9.69 -9.64
C ASN A 6 -0.01 -8.65 -9.90
N TYR A 7 0.79 -8.31 -8.88
CA TYR A 7 1.91 -7.39 -9.05
C TYR A 7 2.95 -8.00 -9.99
N GLN A 8 3.40 -9.23 -9.75
CA GLN A 8 4.36 -9.94 -10.62
C GLN A 8 3.86 -10.13 -12.06
N GLU A 9 2.55 -10.24 -12.25
CA GLU A 9 1.95 -10.26 -13.59
C GLU A 9 2.09 -8.91 -14.30
N ILE A 10 1.79 -7.81 -13.60
CA ILE A 10 1.90 -6.43 -14.10
C ILE A 10 3.36 -6.04 -14.37
N ILE A 11 4.26 -6.28 -13.42
CA ILE A 11 5.67 -5.81 -13.48
C ILE A 11 6.63 -6.81 -14.13
N GLY A 12 6.20 -8.06 -14.35
CA GLY A 12 7.06 -9.10 -14.93
C GLY A 12 6.66 -9.49 -16.34
N LYS A 13 5.39 -9.86 -16.55
CA LYS A 13 4.94 -10.46 -17.83
C LYS A 13 4.34 -9.43 -18.80
N HIS A 14 3.65 -8.43 -18.29
CA HIS A 14 2.89 -7.46 -19.10
C HIS A 14 3.34 -6.01 -18.90
N GLU A 15 4.58 -5.81 -18.42
CA GLU A 15 5.14 -4.48 -18.14
C GLU A 15 5.15 -3.62 -19.41
N SER A 16 5.49 -4.19 -20.57
CA SER A 16 5.52 -3.49 -21.86
C SER A 16 4.14 -3.02 -22.31
N ASP A 17 3.13 -3.87 -22.17
CA ASP A 17 1.75 -3.58 -22.61
C ASP A 17 1.15 -2.47 -21.74
N ILE A 18 1.29 -2.60 -20.42
CA ILE A 18 0.81 -1.62 -19.45
C ILE A 18 1.55 -0.29 -19.61
N SER A 19 2.86 -0.32 -19.84
CA SER A 19 3.65 0.90 -20.12
C SER A 19 3.18 1.59 -21.39
N SER A 20 2.87 0.83 -22.45
CA SER A 20 2.37 1.38 -23.70
C SER A 20 1.00 2.02 -23.52
N PHE A 21 0.11 1.37 -22.76
CA PHE A 21 -1.17 1.95 -22.38
C PHE A 21 -1.02 3.26 -21.58
N ILE A 22 -0.12 3.30 -20.59
CA ILE A 22 0.13 4.51 -19.78
C ILE A 22 0.62 5.68 -20.65
N LYS A 23 1.55 5.42 -21.59
CA LYS A 23 2.04 6.47 -22.50
C LYS A 23 0.94 6.99 -23.42
N ALA A 24 0.17 6.09 -24.02
CA ALA A 24 -0.96 6.48 -24.88
C ALA A 24 -2.04 7.25 -24.10
N LEU A 25 -2.29 6.86 -22.84
CA LEU A 25 -3.20 7.57 -21.96
C LEU A 25 -2.70 8.98 -21.63
N ALA A 26 -1.40 9.13 -21.35
CA ALA A 26 -0.77 10.42 -21.10
C ALA A 26 -0.93 11.37 -22.30
N LEU A 27 -0.64 10.89 -23.51
CA LEU A 27 -0.76 11.66 -24.75
C LEU A 27 -2.20 12.11 -25.03
N ASN A 28 -3.19 11.24 -24.81
CA ASN A 28 -4.61 11.58 -25.01
C ASN A 28 -5.14 12.60 -24.00
N LEU A 29 -4.59 12.61 -22.77
CA LEU A 29 -5.01 13.53 -21.72
C LEU A 29 -4.26 14.86 -21.77
N ASN A 30 -3.01 14.85 -22.20
CA ASN A 30 -2.20 16.04 -22.40
C ASN A 30 -1.37 15.93 -23.69
N PRO A 31 -1.94 16.34 -24.84
CA PRO A 31 -1.26 16.27 -26.14
C PRO A 31 0.04 17.09 -26.20
N SER A 32 0.22 18.06 -25.29
CA SER A 32 1.44 18.86 -25.20
C SER A 32 2.62 18.10 -24.55
N THR A 33 2.38 16.94 -23.95
CA THR A 33 3.41 16.04 -23.37
C THR A 33 4.01 15.12 -24.44
N ASP A 34 4.36 15.66 -25.61
CA ASP A 34 4.90 14.87 -26.73
C ASP A 34 6.43 14.66 -26.63
N GLN A 35 7.02 14.94 -25.46
CA GLN A 35 8.45 14.73 -25.22
C GLN A 35 8.71 13.26 -24.80
N PRO A 36 9.45 12.47 -25.61
CA PRO A 36 9.70 11.05 -25.31
C PRO A 36 10.38 10.81 -23.96
N ALA A 37 11.21 11.77 -23.51
CA ALA A 37 11.90 11.71 -22.23
C ALA A 37 10.95 11.83 -21.02
N GLU A 38 9.90 12.65 -21.11
CA GLU A 38 8.90 12.79 -20.04
C GLU A 38 8.00 11.55 -19.97
N LEU A 39 7.58 11.03 -21.14
CA LEU A 39 6.81 9.80 -21.23
C LEU A 39 7.58 8.57 -20.73
N ALA A 40 8.90 8.53 -20.96
CA ALA A 40 9.75 7.47 -20.42
C ALA A 40 9.82 7.50 -18.89
N LYS A 41 9.87 8.69 -18.27
CA LYS A 41 9.84 8.84 -16.80
C LYS A 41 8.53 8.35 -16.19
N LEU A 42 7.40 8.45 -16.89
CA LEU A 42 6.09 7.99 -16.38
C LEU A 42 6.03 6.47 -16.17
N VAL A 43 6.78 5.69 -16.94
CA VAL A 43 6.68 4.23 -16.94
C VAL A 43 7.83 3.53 -16.24
N THR A 44 8.81 4.25 -15.69
CA THR A 44 9.87 3.60 -14.91
C THR A 44 9.29 2.86 -13.71
N ARG A 45 9.98 1.83 -13.22
CA ARG A 45 9.47 1.03 -12.09
C ARG A 45 9.30 1.87 -10.83
N GLU A 46 10.22 2.81 -10.63
CA GLU A 46 10.28 3.73 -9.49
C GLU A 46 9.28 4.88 -9.61
N SER A 47 8.72 5.13 -10.80
CA SER A 47 7.75 6.20 -10.99
C SER A 47 6.49 5.95 -10.16
N SER A 48 6.00 7.00 -9.52
CA SER A 48 4.77 7.03 -8.75
C SER A 48 3.88 8.13 -9.33
N ASN A 49 2.95 7.78 -10.19
CA ASN A 49 2.03 8.73 -10.81
C ASN A 49 0.62 8.15 -10.96
N ARG A 50 -0.36 9.04 -11.12
CA ARG A 50 -1.78 8.69 -11.16
C ARG A 50 -2.20 7.87 -12.36
N LEU A 51 -1.52 8.01 -13.50
CA LEU A 51 -1.80 7.22 -14.70
C LEU A 51 -1.41 5.75 -14.47
N LYS A 52 -0.27 5.53 -13.84
CA LYS A 52 0.20 4.19 -13.42
C LYS A 52 -0.73 3.58 -12.38
N GLU A 53 -1.17 4.35 -11.38
CA GLU A 53 -2.19 3.88 -10.42
C GLU A 53 -3.49 3.47 -11.10
N PHE A 54 -4.00 4.29 -12.03
CA PHE A 54 -5.22 3.99 -12.77
C PHE A 54 -5.06 2.70 -13.60
N ALA A 55 -3.98 2.59 -14.37
CA ALA A 55 -3.71 1.41 -15.20
C ALA A 55 -3.58 0.12 -14.36
N HIS A 56 -2.87 0.19 -13.24
CA HIS A 56 -2.71 -0.96 -12.34
C HIS A 56 -4.02 -1.34 -11.65
N LEU A 57 -4.81 -0.35 -11.21
CA LEU A 57 -6.12 -0.60 -10.58
C LEU A 57 -7.10 -1.22 -11.59
N LEU A 58 -7.14 -0.69 -12.82
CA LEU A 58 -7.91 -1.24 -13.93
C LEU A 58 -7.54 -2.71 -14.16
N TRP A 59 -6.25 -3.00 -14.35
CA TRP A 59 -5.76 -4.37 -14.54
C TRP A 59 -6.17 -5.27 -13.38
N CYS A 60 -5.95 -4.83 -12.13
CA CYS A 60 -6.23 -5.62 -10.93
C CYS A 60 -7.72 -5.94 -10.75
N ILE A 61 -8.60 -4.95 -10.90
CA ILE A 61 -10.05 -5.14 -10.75
C ILE A 61 -10.56 -6.04 -11.87
N ASN A 62 -10.14 -5.77 -13.11
CA ASN A 62 -10.54 -6.59 -14.26
C ASN A 62 -10.03 -8.02 -14.13
N SER A 63 -8.80 -8.20 -13.61
CA SER A 63 -8.22 -9.53 -13.34
C SER A 63 -9.10 -10.35 -12.41
N ARG A 64 -9.62 -9.71 -11.35
CA ARG A 64 -10.48 -10.38 -10.36
C ARG A 64 -11.79 -10.82 -10.99
N PHE A 65 -12.38 -9.99 -11.84
CA PHE A 65 -13.59 -10.33 -12.55
C PHE A 65 -13.34 -11.50 -13.52
N ILE A 66 -12.38 -11.36 -14.45
CA ILE A 66 -12.16 -12.35 -15.51
C ILE A 66 -11.76 -13.73 -14.93
N LYS A 67 -10.77 -13.76 -14.03
CA LYS A 67 -10.25 -15.02 -13.45
C LYS A 67 -11.29 -15.80 -12.65
N THR A 68 -12.36 -15.16 -12.20
CA THR A 68 -13.48 -15.83 -11.53
C THR A 68 -14.08 -16.93 -12.41
N PHE A 69 -14.15 -16.70 -13.72
CA PHE A 69 -14.75 -17.62 -14.68
C PHE A 69 -13.74 -18.58 -15.31
N LYS A 70 -12.52 -18.64 -14.74
CA LYS A 70 -11.43 -19.54 -15.11
C LYS A 70 -11.17 -19.62 -16.63
N PRO A 71 -11.11 -18.51 -17.39
CA PRO A 71 -10.90 -18.61 -18.84
C PRO A 71 -9.51 -19.13 -19.19
N GLU A 72 -9.30 -19.45 -20.46
CA GLU A 72 -7.95 -19.73 -20.95
C GLU A 72 -7.03 -18.52 -20.76
N ASN A 73 -5.73 -18.76 -20.57
CA ASN A 73 -4.78 -17.67 -20.32
C ASN A 73 -4.67 -16.71 -21.51
N SER A 74 -4.83 -17.21 -22.74
CA SER A 74 -4.93 -16.43 -23.98
C SER A 74 -6.11 -15.46 -23.94
N ASP A 75 -7.31 -15.96 -23.62
CA ASP A 75 -8.53 -15.16 -23.56
C ASP A 75 -8.48 -14.13 -22.42
N TYR A 76 -7.91 -14.53 -21.29
CA TYR A 76 -7.66 -13.65 -20.15
C TYR A 76 -6.83 -12.42 -20.55
N ILE A 77 -5.68 -12.64 -21.19
CA ILE A 77 -4.79 -11.55 -21.61
C ILE A 77 -5.40 -10.73 -22.73
N ALA A 78 -6.01 -11.39 -23.73
CA ALA A 78 -6.67 -10.70 -24.83
C ALA A 78 -7.75 -9.74 -24.32
N GLU A 79 -8.56 -10.17 -23.34
CA GLU A 79 -9.60 -9.33 -22.76
C GLU A 79 -9.04 -8.12 -22.00
N GLN A 80 -7.94 -8.30 -21.25
CA GLN A 80 -7.25 -7.18 -20.58
C GLN A 80 -6.83 -6.09 -21.57
N LEU A 81 -6.21 -6.49 -22.68
CA LEU A 81 -5.75 -5.58 -23.73
C LEU A 81 -6.91 -4.91 -24.47
N LEU A 82 -8.00 -5.65 -24.73
CA LEU A 82 -9.20 -5.11 -25.38
C LEU A 82 -9.88 -4.02 -24.52
N VAL A 83 -9.89 -4.16 -23.19
CA VAL A 83 -10.40 -3.13 -22.28
C VAL A 83 -9.55 -1.86 -22.39
N GLN A 84 -8.22 -1.99 -22.30
CA GLN A 84 -7.30 -0.86 -22.40
C GLN A 84 -7.42 -0.14 -23.75
N MET A 85 -7.44 -0.89 -24.85
CA MET A 85 -7.61 -0.35 -26.19
C MET A 85 -8.96 0.36 -26.36
N TRP A 86 -10.04 -0.18 -25.78
CA TRP A 86 -11.34 0.47 -25.83
C TRP A 86 -11.36 1.81 -25.08
N ILE A 87 -10.68 1.90 -23.94
CA ILE A 87 -10.52 3.16 -23.19
C ILE A 87 -9.75 4.18 -24.04
N LEU A 88 -8.65 3.79 -24.70
CA LEU A 88 -7.89 4.69 -25.57
C LEU A 88 -8.75 5.21 -26.73
N ASN A 89 -9.50 4.33 -27.39
CA ASN A 89 -10.39 4.72 -28.49
C ASN A 89 -11.50 5.68 -28.06
N LEU A 90 -11.96 5.60 -26.79
CA LEU A 90 -12.95 6.53 -26.24
C LEU A 90 -12.38 7.95 -26.04
N LEU A 91 -11.08 8.04 -25.77
CA LEU A 91 -10.38 9.30 -25.49
C LEU A 91 -9.80 9.95 -26.75
N ASP A 92 -9.66 9.21 -27.84
CA ASP A 92 -9.20 9.71 -29.12
C ASP A 92 -10.23 10.68 -29.73
N ASN A 93 -9.85 11.96 -29.81
CA ASN A 93 -10.71 13.02 -30.35
C ASN A 93 -10.71 13.04 -31.88
N SER A 94 -9.79 12.34 -32.56
CA SER A 94 -9.72 12.31 -34.03
C SER A 94 -10.89 11.54 -34.66
N ALA A 95 -11.43 10.55 -33.96
CA ALA A 95 -12.55 9.72 -34.43
C ALA A 95 -13.94 10.38 -34.29
N LYS A 96 -14.07 11.44 -33.48
CA LYS A 96 -15.36 12.10 -33.22
C LYS A 96 -15.77 13.11 -34.31
N ALA A 97 -14.85 13.48 -35.21
CA ALA A 97 -15.14 14.41 -36.30
C ALA A 97 -16.02 13.82 -37.43
N GLU A 98 -16.16 12.48 -37.50
CA GLU A 98 -16.81 11.80 -38.64
C GLU A 98 -18.10 11.06 -38.30
N SER A 99 -18.57 11.05 -37.04
CA SER A 99 -19.70 10.21 -36.63
C SER A 99 -20.87 11.02 -36.06
N THR A 100 -21.99 11.03 -36.79
CA THR A 100 -23.32 11.46 -36.34
C THR A 100 -23.86 10.49 -35.27
N SER A 101 -23.33 10.60 -34.05
CA SER A 101 -23.77 9.82 -32.89
C SER A 101 -25.05 10.40 -32.28
N THR A 102 -25.94 9.53 -31.80
CA THR A 102 -27.11 9.90 -30.99
C THR A 102 -26.69 10.53 -29.66
N LYS A 103 -27.29 11.68 -29.27
CA LYS A 103 -26.97 12.48 -28.07
C LYS A 103 -26.66 11.66 -26.79
N THR A 104 -27.44 10.62 -26.50
CA THR A 104 -27.28 9.81 -25.27
C THR A 104 -25.95 9.04 -25.19
N HIS A 105 -25.40 8.61 -26.33
CA HIS A 105 -24.12 7.91 -26.38
C HIS A 105 -22.94 8.86 -26.16
N GLU A 106 -23.03 10.05 -26.73
CA GLU A 106 -22.02 11.11 -26.61
C GLU A 106 -21.92 11.61 -25.16
N ASP A 107 -23.08 11.76 -24.48
CA ASP A 107 -23.15 12.17 -23.07
C ASP A 107 -22.46 11.16 -22.13
N THR A 108 -22.55 9.86 -22.42
CA THR A 108 -21.95 8.80 -21.57
C THR A 108 -20.43 8.76 -21.72
N GLU A 109 -19.92 8.87 -22.94
CA GLU A 109 -18.47 8.86 -23.21
C GLU A 109 -17.79 10.11 -22.67
N GLU A 110 -18.43 11.28 -22.80
CA GLU A 110 -17.94 12.51 -22.21
C GLU A 110 -17.97 12.47 -20.67
N THR A 111 -18.97 11.82 -20.07
CA THR A 111 -19.02 11.59 -18.63
C THR A 111 -17.84 10.72 -18.16
N LEU A 112 -17.53 9.64 -18.89
CA LEU A 112 -16.38 8.77 -18.59
C LEU A 112 -15.05 9.51 -18.71
N ARG A 113 -14.89 10.35 -19.74
CA ARG A 113 -13.70 11.20 -19.92
C ARG A 113 -13.53 12.17 -18.74
N LYS A 114 -14.59 12.88 -18.35
CA LYS A 114 -14.57 13.79 -17.20
C LYS A 114 -14.23 13.06 -15.90
N LEU A 115 -14.77 11.87 -15.68
CA LEU A 115 -14.45 11.03 -14.52
C LEU A 115 -12.97 10.61 -14.52
N LEU A 116 -12.42 10.21 -15.66
CA LEU A 116 -11.01 9.88 -15.79
C LEU A 116 -10.14 11.08 -15.42
N ILE A 117 -10.35 12.23 -16.07
CA ILE A 117 -9.59 13.47 -15.82
C ILE A 117 -9.67 13.83 -14.34
N ARG A 118 -10.88 13.84 -13.76
CA ARG A 118 -11.09 14.12 -12.34
C ARG A 118 -10.30 13.16 -11.46
N SER A 119 -10.30 11.86 -11.77
CA SER A 119 -9.61 10.85 -10.97
C SER A 119 -8.08 10.99 -11.04
N VAL A 120 -7.51 11.20 -12.23
CA VAL A 120 -6.06 11.26 -12.43
C VAL A 120 -5.46 12.61 -12.04
N THR A 121 -6.26 13.68 -12.01
CA THR A 121 -5.83 15.01 -11.54
C THR A 121 -6.11 15.22 -10.04
N SER A 122 -6.84 14.30 -9.40
CA SER A 122 -7.13 14.42 -7.97
C SER A 122 -5.87 14.31 -7.13
N LYS A 123 -5.66 15.30 -6.26
CA LYS A 123 -4.56 15.30 -5.29
C LYS A 123 -4.76 14.21 -4.25
N TYR A 124 -3.66 13.67 -3.73
CA TYR A 124 -3.77 12.78 -2.57
C TYR A 124 -4.28 13.59 -1.38
N SER A 125 -5.17 12.99 -0.62
CA SER A 125 -5.70 13.55 0.62
C SER A 125 -5.40 12.60 1.77
N ALA A 126 -5.60 13.08 3.00
CA ALA A 126 -5.71 12.21 4.17
C ALA A 126 -6.70 11.07 3.91
N PRO A 127 -6.54 9.90 4.58
CA PRO A 127 -7.58 8.89 4.64
C PRO A 127 -8.91 9.50 5.04
N SER A 128 -9.93 9.29 4.21
CA SER A 128 -11.29 9.71 4.50
C SER A 128 -12.10 8.59 5.16
N HIS A 129 -11.73 7.33 4.90
CA HIS A 129 -12.43 6.17 5.44
C HIS A 129 -11.45 5.09 5.92
N HIS A 130 -11.79 4.46 7.04
CA HIS A 130 -11.18 3.24 7.53
C HIS A 130 -12.06 2.04 7.14
N ILE A 131 -11.42 1.00 6.65
CA ILE A 131 -12.02 -0.29 6.32
C ILE A 131 -11.62 -1.29 7.38
N PHE A 132 -12.61 -2.01 7.88
CA PHE A 132 -12.50 -3.04 8.89
C PHE A 132 -12.96 -4.39 8.35
N TYR A 133 -12.29 -5.42 8.85
CA TYR A 133 -12.58 -6.82 8.63
C TYR A 133 -13.27 -7.39 9.87
N ASN A 134 -14.33 -8.19 9.69
CA ASN A 134 -14.97 -8.89 10.80
C ASN A 134 -14.53 -10.36 10.81
N THR A 135 -13.81 -10.79 11.84
CA THR A 135 -13.58 -12.23 12.10
C THR A 135 -14.63 -12.73 13.10
N PRO A 136 -15.18 -13.94 12.92
CA PRO A 136 -16.04 -14.57 13.92
C PRO A 136 -15.33 -14.79 15.27
N SER A 137 -13.99 -14.90 15.26
CA SER A 137 -13.18 -15.24 16.43
C SER A 137 -12.53 -14.07 17.15
N THR A 138 -12.23 -12.95 16.47
CA THR A 138 -11.51 -11.80 17.04
C THR A 138 -12.27 -10.48 16.91
N GLY A 139 -13.50 -10.48 16.39
CA GLY A 139 -14.33 -9.28 16.22
C GLY A 139 -13.89 -8.40 15.04
N THR A 140 -14.20 -7.11 15.11
CA THR A 140 -13.87 -6.12 14.08
C THR A 140 -12.40 -5.69 14.17
N VAL A 141 -11.60 -6.04 13.17
CA VAL A 141 -10.17 -5.74 13.06
C VAL A 141 -9.95 -4.73 11.93
N PRO A 142 -9.10 -3.70 12.09
CA PRO A 142 -8.75 -2.80 10.99
C PRO A 142 -8.06 -3.55 9.83
N ASP A 143 -8.40 -3.23 8.57
CA ASP A 143 -7.74 -3.81 7.37
C ASP A 143 -6.97 -2.73 6.61
N ALA A 144 -7.64 -1.64 6.24
CA ALA A 144 -7.06 -0.62 5.37
C ALA A 144 -7.65 0.76 5.60
N SER A 145 -6.98 1.78 5.09
CA SER A 145 -7.49 3.14 4.97
C SER A 145 -7.61 3.51 3.50
N VAL A 146 -8.58 4.37 3.14
CA VAL A 146 -8.70 4.88 1.77
C VAL A 146 -8.94 6.38 1.78
N CYS A 147 -8.31 7.08 0.84
CA CYS A 147 -8.49 8.51 0.64
C CYS A 147 -9.49 8.81 -0.49
N LEU A 148 -9.95 10.06 -0.58
CA LEU A 148 -10.97 10.46 -1.56
C LEU A 148 -10.50 10.22 -3.01
N SER A 149 -9.24 10.53 -3.32
CA SER A 149 -8.68 10.29 -4.65
C SER A 149 -8.73 8.82 -5.09
N GLN A 150 -8.54 7.89 -4.16
CA GLN A 150 -8.62 6.45 -4.44
C GLN A 150 -10.07 6.00 -4.66
N LEU A 151 -11.03 6.59 -3.94
CA LEU A 151 -12.45 6.36 -4.19
C LEU A 151 -12.83 6.84 -5.59
N LEU A 152 -12.40 8.04 -5.98
CA LEU A 152 -12.62 8.59 -7.33
C LEU A 152 -12.00 7.72 -8.42
N MET A 153 -10.78 7.22 -8.20
CA MET A 153 -10.10 6.34 -9.14
C MET A 153 -10.77 4.97 -9.25
N THR A 154 -11.21 4.41 -8.12
CA THR A 154 -11.98 3.17 -8.10
C THR A 154 -13.31 3.34 -8.82
N GLU A 155 -14.03 4.43 -8.55
CA GLU A 155 -15.29 4.76 -9.23
C GLU A 155 -15.09 4.85 -10.74
N ALA A 156 -14.06 5.58 -11.20
CA ALA A 156 -13.74 5.70 -12.61
C ALA A 156 -13.49 4.32 -13.25
N VAL A 157 -12.63 3.49 -12.65
CA VAL A 157 -12.34 2.13 -13.16
C VAL A 157 -13.60 1.27 -13.24
N ILE A 158 -14.45 1.28 -12.21
CA ILE A 158 -15.69 0.50 -12.18
C ILE A 158 -16.64 0.97 -13.28
N ARG A 159 -16.77 2.28 -13.49
CA ARG A 159 -17.60 2.86 -14.57
C ARG A 159 -17.08 2.45 -15.94
N PHE A 160 -15.77 2.53 -16.19
CA PHE A 160 -15.18 2.07 -17.46
C PHE A 160 -15.43 0.59 -17.72
N LEU A 161 -15.21 -0.29 -16.72
CA LEU A 161 -15.44 -1.72 -16.88
C LEU A 161 -16.92 -2.05 -17.11
N THR A 162 -17.82 -1.41 -16.37
CA THR A 162 -19.27 -1.54 -16.55
C THR A 162 -19.68 -1.17 -17.97
N SER A 163 -19.25 0.01 -18.44
CA SER A 163 -19.56 0.49 -19.79
C SER A 163 -18.95 -0.41 -20.87
N TYR A 164 -17.70 -0.86 -20.70
CA TYR A 164 -17.04 -1.76 -21.63
C TYR A 164 -17.81 -3.07 -21.78
N TYR A 165 -18.01 -3.80 -20.69
CA TYR A 165 -18.60 -5.13 -20.73
C TYR A 165 -20.05 -5.10 -21.21
N LYS A 166 -20.83 -4.09 -20.78
CA LYS A 166 -22.21 -3.88 -21.23
C LYS A 166 -22.29 -3.53 -22.72
N LYS A 167 -21.45 -2.59 -23.20
CA LYS A 167 -21.47 -2.15 -24.62
C LYS A 167 -20.97 -3.24 -25.56
N LYS A 168 -19.98 -4.03 -25.16
CA LYS A 168 -19.40 -5.08 -26.01
C LYS A 168 -20.29 -6.31 -26.15
N ASN A 169 -20.98 -6.71 -25.08
CA ASN A 169 -21.90 -7.84 -25.14
C ASN A 169 -23.01 -7.71 -24.09
N LEU A 170 -24.10 -7.05 -24.47
CA LEU A 170 -25.24 -6.84 -23.59
C LEU A 170 -25.88 -8.17 -23.14
N LYS A 171 -25.91 -9.19 -23.99
CA LYS A 171 -26.47 -10.50 -23.62
C LYS A 171 -25.68 -11.17 -22.49
N LYS A 172 -24.34 -11.12 -22.54
CA LYS A 172 -23.48 -11.60 -21.44
C LYS A 172 -23.60 -10.76 -20.19
N TRP A 173 -23.70 -9.45 -20.36
CA TRP A 173 -23.93 -8.54 -19.24
C TRP A 173 -25.22 -8.90 -18.50
N GLU A 174 -26.34 -8.98 -19.21
CA GLU A 174 -27.66 -9.32 -18.65
C GLU A 174 -27.77 -10.76 -18.12
N ALA A 175 -26.89 -11.66 -18.56
CA ALA A 175 -26.82 -13.01 -18.00
C ALA A 175 -26.23 -13.01 -16.57
N LEU A 176 -25.47 -11.97 -16.21
CA LEU A 176 -24.79 -11.84 -14.93
C LEU A 176 -25.39 -10.76 -14.01
N PHE A 177 -25.86 -9.66 -14.58
CA PHE A 177 -26.23 -8.44 -13.88
C PHE A 177 -27.60 -7.94 -14.33
N ASN A 178 -28.46 -7.57 -13.38
CA ASN A 178 -29.77 -7.01 -13.68
C ASN A 178 -29.70 -5.48 -13.76
N ARG A 179 -28.82 -4.88 -12.97
CA ARG A 179 -28.56 -3.43 -12.92
C ARG A 179 -27.06 -3.17 -12.91
N ASP A 180 -26.67 -1.95 -13.28
CA ASP A 180 -25.24 -1.59 -13.35
C ASP A 180 -24.59 -1.57 -11.95
N GLU A 181 -25.39 -1.32 -10.90
CA GLU A 181 -24.98 -1.37 -9.50
C GLU A 181 -24.67 -2.80 -9.01
N ASP A 182 -25.12 -3.83 -9.72
CA ASP A 182 -24.85 -5.23 -9.34
C ASP A 182 -23.38 -5.61 -9.58
N PHE A 183 -22.70 -4.95 -10.52
CA PHE A 183 -21.29 -5.22 -10.83
C PHE A 183 -20.33 -4.92 -9.66
N PRO A 184 -20.34 -3.72 -9.04
CA PRO A 184 -19.51 -3.45 -7.86
C PRO A 184 -19.89 -4.35 -6.67
N VAL A 185 -21.18 -4.71 -6.51
CA VAL A 185 -21.62 -5.67 -5.48
C VAL A 185 -21.03 -7.06 -5.73
N ALA A 186 -21.00 -7.51 -6.99
CA ALA A 186 -20.34 -8.75 -7.37
C ALA A 186 -18.84 -8.70 -7.08
N LEU A 187 -18.14 -7.62 -7.44
CA LEU A 187 -16.72 -7.45 -7.15
C LEU A 187 -16.40 -7.47 -5.65
N GLN A 188 -17.24 -6.83 -4.82
CA GLN A 188 -17.12 -6.90 -3.36
C GLN A 188 -17.20 -8.35 -2.87
N ARG A 189 -18.14 -9.13 -3.41
CA ARG A 189 -18.31 -10.56 -3.10
C ARG A 189 -17.11 -11.39 -3.58
N LEU A 190 -16.58 -11.11 -4.78
CA LEU A 190 -15.41 -11.78 -5.35
C LEU A 190 -14.12 -11.48 -4.58
N ARG A 191 -14.02 -10.32 -3.93
CA ARG A 191 -12.89 -9.96 -3.07
C ARG A 191 -12.84 -10.81 -1.79
N CYS A 192 -13.96 -11.43 -1.39
CA CYS A 192 -14.13 -12.30 -0.21
C CYS A 192 -13.38 -11.81 1.03
N TRP A 193 -13.95 -10.78 1.67
CA TRP A 193 -13.54 -10.32 3.00
C TRP A 193 -14.25 -11.07 4.12
N ASP A 194 -14.97 -12.17 3.85
CA ASP A 194 -15.60 -12.96 4.90
C ASP A 194 -15.24 -14.44 4.80
N LEU A 195 -14.94 -14.98 5.98
CA LEU A 195 -14.59 -16.35 6.33
C LEU A 195 -15.64 -17.41 5.99
N TYR A 196 -16.69 -17.09 5.22
CA TYR A 196 -17.61 -18.10 4.73
C TYR A 196 -17.03 -18.76 3.47
N ARG A 197 -16.11 -19.70 3.73
CA ARG A 197 -15.66 -20.73 2.77
C ARG A 197 -16.84 -21.33 1.98
N THR A 198 -18.04 -21.33 2.56
CA THR A 198 -19.29 -21.77 1.96
C THR A 198 -19.74 -20.94 0.77
N TYR A 199 -19.62 -19.60 0.80
CA TYR A 199 -20.04 -18.76 -0.34
C TYR A 199 -19.07 -18.87 -1.51
N SER A 200 -17.76 -18.77 -1.26
CA SER A 200 -16.76 -18.93 -2.31
C SER A 200 -16.81 -20.32 -2.93
N ARG A 201 -17.13 -21.35 -2.12
CA ARG A 201 -17.40 -22.70 -2.61
C ARG A 201 -18.66 -22.76 -3.47
N LYS A 202 -19.79 -22.23 -3.00
CA LYS A 202 -21.05 -22.22 -3.77
C LYS A 202 -20.91 -21.47 -5.09
N LEU A 203 -20.27 -20.30 -5.09
CA LEU A 203 -20.02 -19.55 -6.32
C LEU A 203 -19.09 -20.31 -7.27
N SER A 204 -18.06 -20.99 -6.75
CA SER A 204 -17.23 -21.87 -7.59
C SER A 204 -18.05 -23.03 -8.16
N GLU A 205 -18.88 -23.68 -7.35
CA GLU A 205 -19.78 -24.76 -7.78
C GLU A 205 -20.74 -24.25 -8.86
N ASP A 206 -21.35 -23.07 -8.67
CA ASP A 206 -22.25 -22.44 -9.65
C ASP A 206 -21.52 -22.15 -10.97
N ILE A 207 -20.26 -21.69 -10.94
CA ILE A 207 -19.43 -21.43 -12.13
C ILE A 207 -19.00 -22.74 -12.80
N ASP A 208 -18.60 -23.74 -12.00
CA ASP A 208 -18.17 -25.03 -12.50
C ASP A 208 -19.35 -25.77 -13.17
N ASN A 209 -20.54 -25.68 -12.58
CA ASN A 209 -21.80 -26.16 -13.17
C ASN A 209 -22.20 -25.35 -14.41
N ALA A 210 -21.75 -24.10 -14.53
CA ALA A 210 -22.11 -23.23 -15.65
C ALA A 210 -21.35 -23.48 -16.95
N GLY A 211 -20.30 -24.30 -16.89
CA GLY A 211 -19.31 -24.36 -17.94
C GLY A 211 -18.26 -23.28 -17.70
N PRO A 212 -17.16 -23.57 -16.98
CA PRO A 212 -16.01 -22.69 -16.97
C PRO A 212 -15.59 -22.46 -18.44
N HIS A 213 -15.08 -21.28 -18.77
CA HIS A 213 -14.76 -20.85 -20.14
C HIS A 213 -15.95 -20.37 -21.02
N ALA A 214 -17.22 -20.55 -20.66
CA ALA A 214 -18.33 -20.15 -21.55
C ALA A 214 -18.49 -18.62 -21.78
N LEU A 215 -17.90 -17.80 -20.90
CA LEU A 215 -18.07 -16.35 -20.93
C LEU A 215 -16.96 -15.60 -21.66
N PHE A 216 -15.76 -16.18 -21.80
CA PHE A 216 -14.65 -15.53 -22.49
C PHE A 216 -14.28 -16.32 -23.74
N PRO A 217 -13.91 -15.65 -24.85
CA PRO A 217 -13.80 -14.20 -25.05
C PRO A 217 -15.13 -13.44 -24.89
N TRP A 218 -15.12 -12.26 -24.27
CA TRP A 218 -16.37 -11.56 -23.91
C TRP A 218 -17.17 -11.15 -25.15
N ARG A 219 -16.47 -10.76 -26.22
CA ARG A 219 -17.09 -10.35 -27.50
C ARG A 219 -17.92 -11.46 -28.16
N ASN A 220 -17.61 -12.73 -27.89
CA ASN A 220 -18.29 -13.86 -28.53
C ASN A 220 -19.68 -14.04 -27.91
N PRO A 221 -20.68 -14.56 -28.66
CA PRO A 221 -21.97 -14.90 -28.09
C PRO A 221 -21.83 -15.97 -26.99
N ILE A 222 -22.82 -16.04 -26.09
CA ILE A 222 -22.92 -17.17 -25.15
C ILE A 222 -23.36 -18.38 -25.98
N PRO A 223 -22.72 -19.56 -25.84
CA PRO A 223 -23.19 -20.78 -26.48
C PRO A 223 -24.62 -21.11 -26.03
N ASP A 224 -25.51 -21.48 -26.95
CA ASP A 224 -26.93 -21.70 -26.65
C ASP A 224 -27.14 -22.83 -25.63
N GLU A 225 -26.23 -23.80 -25.61
CA GLU A 225 -26.20 -24.91 -24.66
C GLU A 225 -25.78 -24.50 -23.24
N SER A 226 -25.09 -23.35 -23.08
CA SER A 226 -24.58 -22.89 -21.80
C SER A 226 -25.70 -22.53 -20.82
N ILE A 227 -25.49 -22.80 -19.53
CA ILE A 227 -26.47 -22.41 -18.51
C ILE A 227 -26.63 -20.90 -18.42
N TYR A 228 -25.61 -20.11 -18.81
CA TYR A 228 -25.70 -18.65 -18.83
C TYR A 228 -26.77 -18.17 -19.83
N ALA A 229 -26.95 -18.87 -20.95
CA ALA A 229 -27.97 -18.55 -21.95
C ALA A 229 -29.39 -18.92 -21.47
N LYS A 230 -29.52 -20.01 -20.70
CA LYS A 230 -30.80 -20.60 -20.25
C LYS A 230 -31.26 -20.11 -18.88
N ARG A 231 -30.45 -19.30 -18.19
CA ARG A 231 -30.72 -18.85 -16.81
C ARG A 231 -31.95 -17.95 -16.73
N ASP A 232 -32.73 -18.09 -15.64
CA ASP A 232 -33.76 -17.10 -15.30
C ASP A 232 -33.11 -15.77 -14.87
N LYS A 233 -33.19 -14.78 -15.76
CA LYS A 233 -32.66 -13.42 -15.54
C LYS A 233 -33.32 -12.69 -14.36
N ARG A 234 -34.45 -13.16 -13.83
CA ARG A 234 -35.07 -12.59 -12.62
C ARG A 234 -34.22 -12.87 -11.37
N ILE A 235 -33.37 -13.89 -11.40
CA ILE A 235 -32.49 -14.26 -10.31
C ILE A 235 -31.07 -13.80 -10.66
N ALA A 236 -30.59 -12.74 -10.01
CA ALA A 236 -29.25 -12.20 -10.26
C ALA A 236 -28.16 -13.26 -10.00
N PHE A 237 -27.14 -13.32 -10.87
CA PHE A 237 -26.08 -14.35 -10.84
C PHE A 237 -25.36 -14.41 -9.51
N PHE A 238 -25.01 -13.23 -9.00
CA PHE A 238 -24.33 -13.09 -7.73
C PHE A 238 -25.28 -12.99 -6.54
N SER A 239 -26.60 -13.17 -6.70
CA SER A 239 -27.57 -13.00 -5.60
C SER A 239 -27.61 -14.21 -4.66
N THR A 240 -27.31 -13.95 -3.40
CA THR A 240 -27.66 -14.79 -2.26
C THR A 240 -28.32 -13.93 -1.20
N THR A 241 -29.19 -14.53 -0.39
CA THR A 241 -29.98 -13.91 0.70
C THR A 241 -29.16 -13.22 1.80
N VAL A 242 -27.83 -13.35 1.79
CA VAL A 242 -26.94 -12.70 2.76
C VAL A 242 -26.40 -11.41 2.14
N PHE A 243 -26.96 -10.28 2.55
CA PHE A 243 -26.37 -8.96 2.29
C PHE A 243 -25.02 -8.87 3.01
N VAL A 244 -23.97 -8.48 2.28
CA VAL A 244 -22.71 -8.08 2.92
C VAL A 244 -22.98 -6.74 3.59
N ASN A 245 -23.23 -6.74 4.90
CA ASN A 245 -23.44 -5.49 5.61
C ASN A 245 -22.13 -4.68 5.58
N VAL A 246 -22.17 -3.54 4.88
CA VAL A 246 -21.06 -2.56 4.82
C VAL A 246 -21.04 -1.71 6.09
N GLU A 247 -22.19 -1.57 6.78
CA GLU A 247 -22.29 -0.87 8.06
C GLU A 247 -21.45 -1.61 9.11
N GLY A 248 -20.55 -0.86 9.75
CA GLY A 248 -19.57 -1.39 10.69
C GLY A 248 -18.25 -1.86 10.06
N ARG A 249 -18.19 -2.06 8.74
CA ARG A 249 -16.96 -2.39 8.01
C ARG A 249 -16.27 -1.17 7.40
N VAL A 250 -16.98 -0.07 7.25
CA VAL A 250 -16.40 1.21 6.82
C VAL A 250 -16.80 2.26 7.84
N ARG A 251 -15.83 3.07 8.28
CA ARG A 251 -16.08 4.25 9.13
C ARG A 251 -15.37 5.45 8.54
N ALA A 252 -16.01 6.61 8.56
CA ALA A 252 -15.34 7.86 8.24
C ALA A 252 -14.22 8.12 9.25
N THR A 253 -13.08 8.61 8.77
CA THR A 253 -11.96 9.02 9.62
C THR A 253 -12.35 10.29 10.36
N GLN A 254 -12.19 10.31 11.70
CA GLN A 254 -12.09 11.58 12.43
C GLN A 254 -10.70 12.15 12.19
N GLU A 255 -10.59 13.45 11.91
CA GLU A 255 -9.30 14.11 11.68
C GLU A 255 -8.31 13.76 12.79
N TRP A 256 -7.24 13.06 12.44
CA TRP A 256 -6.20 12.74 13.40
C TRP A 256 -5.39 14.01 13.67
N SER A 257 -5.76 14.71 14.75
CA SER A 257 -5.04 15.89 15.18
C SER A 257 -3.75 15.46 15.87
N ARG A 258 -2.63 15.60 15.18
CA ARG A 258 -1.30 15.43 15.76
C ARG A 258 -1.09 16.50 16.84
N ASN A 259 -0.93 16.08 18.09
CA ASN A 259 -0.24 16.91 19.07
C ASN A 259 1.26 16.80 18.76
N GLY A 260 1.93 17.95 18.62
CA GLY A 260 3.35 18.00 18.21
C GLY A 260 4.32 17.41 19.24
N ASP A 261 3.83 17.08 20.43
CA ASP A 261 4.63 16.92 21.65
C ASP A 261 4.75 15.46 22.12
N THR A 262 4.54 14.46 21.25
CA THR A 262 4.54 13.04 21.67
C THR A 262 5.16 12.16 20.58
N MET A 263 6.00 11.20 20.97
CA MET A 263 6.54 10.21 20.03
C MET A 263 5.39 9.37 19.44
N MET A 264 5.49 8.97 18.18
CA MET A 264 4.49 8.10 17.55
C MET A 264 4.48 6.70 18.16
N THR A 265 5.54 6.36 18.89
CA THR A 265 5.67 5.16 19.74
C THR A 265 5.11 5.32 21.17
N GLU A 266 4.77 6.54 21.59
CA GLU A 266 4.13 6.87 22.88
C GLU A 266 2.61 7.06 22.71
N PHE A 267 1.96 6.12 22.00
CA PHE A 267 0.52 6.17 21.74
C PHE A 267 -0.30 5.57 22.90
N THR A 268 -1.49 6.13 23.13
CA THR A 268 -2.50 5.46 23.97
C THR A 268 -3.25 4.45 23.10
N PRO A 269 -3.27 3.15 23.43
CA PRO A 269 -3.87 2.16 22.56
C PRO A 269 -5.36 2.41 22.34
N THR A 270 -5.77 2.47 21.09
CA THR A 270 -7.18 2.62 20.71
C THR A 270 -7.86 1.27 20.51
N SER A 271 -7.10 0.21 20.23
CA SER A 271 -7.66 -1.13 20.09
C SER A 271 -7.98 -1.77 21.45
N LYS A 272 -9.17 -2.37 21.57
CA LYS A 272 -9.60 -3.07 22.81
C LYS A 272 -8.65 -4.18 23.24
N TYR A 273 -7.92 -4.78 22.30
CA TYR A 273 -6.93 -5.81 22.58
C TYR A 273 -5.69 -5.21 23.28
N LEU A 274 -5.11 -4.14 22.73
CA LEU A 274 -3.92 -3.52 23.30
C LEU A 274 -4.22 -2.72 24.58
N GLN A 275 -5.44 -2.20 24.73
CA GLN A 275 -5.86 -1.55 25.98
C GLN A 275 -5.77 -2.46 27.21
N ASN A 276 -5.90 -3.77 27.00
CA ASN A 276 -5.83 -4.78 28.06
C ASN A 276 -4.44 -5.43 28.17
N GLU A 277 -3.46 -5.03 27.34
CA GLU A 277 -2.11 -5.60 27.31
C GLU A 277 -1.05 -4.60 27.79
N ASP A 278 0.07 -5.14 28.30
CA ASP A 278 1.25 -4.33 28.60
C ASP A 278 1.98 -4.00 27.28
N LEU A 279 2.01 -2.71 26.91
CA LEU A 279 2.68 -2.22 25.71
C LEU A 279 4.15 -2.62 25.62
N ASN A 280 4.84 -2.80 26.75
CA ASN A 280 6.22 -3.25 26.73
C ASN A 280 6.35 -4.71 26.24
N LYS A 281 5.29 -5.53 26.32
CA LYS A 281 5.27 -6.86 25.67
C LYS A 281 5.22 -6.74 24.14
N LEU A 282 4.52 -5.75 23.58
CA LEU A 282 4.51 -5.48 22.15
C LEU A 282 5.92 -5.12 21.68
N TRP A 283 6.57 -4.19 22.37
CA TRP A 283 7.95 -3.81 22.06
C TRP A 283 8.92 -4.99 22.21
N ALA A 284 8.77 -5.80 23.24
CA ALA A 284 9.54 -7.03 23.39
C ALA A 284 9.32 -8.00 22.22
N TYR A 285 8.10 -8.07 21.69
CA TYR A 285 7.79 -8.89 20.51
C TYR A 285 8.48 -8.37 19.25
N ILE A 286 8.42 -7.06 18.99
CA ILE A 286 9.11 -6.42 17.85
C ILE A 286 10.63 -6.60 17.99
N SER A 287 11.20 -6.46 19.19
CA SER A 287 12.62 -6.69 19.46
C SER A 287 13.10 -8.09 19.07
N MET A 288 12.20 -9.08 18.92
CA MET A 288 12.58 -10.41 18.45
C MET A 288 13.09 -10.44 17.01
N PHE A 289 12.83 -9.41 16.20
CA PHE A 289 13.40 -9.29 14.86
C PHE A 289 14.92 -9.38 14.87
N GLU A 290 15.57 -8.81 15.90
CA GLU A 290 17.02 -8.88 16.07
C GLU A 290 17.52 -10.32 16.20
N ILE A 291 16.81 -11.14 16.98
CA ILE A 291 17.20 -12.50 17.35
C ILE A 291 16.90 -13.48 16.21
N PHE A 292 15.77 -13.30 15.53
CA PHE A 292 15.28 -14.23 14.53
C PHE A 292 15.39 -13.71 13.10
N TYR A 293 16.18 -12.66 12.86
CA TYR A 293 16.38 -12.06 11.55
C TYR A 293 16.60 -13.09 10.43
N LYS A 294 17.54 -14.01 10.64
CA LYS A 294 17.89 -15.09 9.69
C LYS A 294 16.78 -16.12 9.45
N LYS A 295 15.72 -16.13 10.27
CA LYS A 295 14.53 -16.96 10.05
C LYS A 295 13.48 -16.24 9.22
N PHE A 296 13.51 -14.92 9.21
CA PHE A 296 12.49 -14.09 8.55
C PHE A 296 12.94 -13.57 7.20
N ILE A 297 14.23 -13.29 7.03
CA ILE A 297 14.82 -12.72 5.81
C ILE A 297 15.77 -13.73 5.17
N ASP A 298 15.90 -13.68 3.85
CA ASP A 298 16.88 -14.44 3.07
C ASP A 298 18.29 -14.23 3.64
N LYS A 299 19.08 -15.31 3.69
CA LYS A 299 20.45 -15.29 4.23
C LYS A 299 21.41 -14.42 3.41
N SER A 300 21.02 -14.02 2.20
CA SER A 300 21.82 -13.13 1.35
C SER A 300 21.82 -11.66 1.79
N VAL A 301 21.10 -11.28 2.85
CA VAL A 301 20.80 -9.88 3.22
C VAL A 301 21.35 -9.49 4.59
N GLU A 302 22.56 -9.94 4.93
CA GLU A 302 23.14 -9.53 6.21
C GLU A 302 23.37 -8.00 6.24
N PRO A 303 23.20 -7.35 7.41
CA PRO A 303 23.53 -5.94 7.58
C PRO A 303 24.98 -5.67 7.12
N PRO A 304 25.22 -4.59 6.37
CA PRO A 304 26.57 -4.24 5.93
C PRO A 304 27.41 -3.76 7.10
N ASP A 305 28.71 -3.61 6.85
CA ASP A 305 29.56 -2.85 7.77
C ASP A 305 29.12 -1.37 7.76
N PHE A 306 28.87 -0.82 8.94
CA PHE A 306 28.46 0.56 9.14
C PHE A 306 29.64 1.49 9.46
N GLY A 307 30.89 1.03 9.29
CA GLY A 307 32.11 1.75 9.64
C GLY A 307 32.14 3.21 9.18
N GLU A 308 31.80 3.51 7.92
CA GLU A 308 31.78 4.88 7.39
C GLU A 308 30.77 5.78 8.13
N LEU A 309 29.56 5.27 8.38
CA LEU A 309 28.50 6.00 9.09
C LEU A 309 28.87 6.22 10.57
N LEU A 310 29.53 5.23 11.18
CA LEU A 310 30.03 5.33 12.55
C LEU A 310 31.14 6.39 12.65
N ILE A 311 32.06 6.47 11.69
CA ILE A 311 33.10 7.51 11.64
C ILE A 311 32.48 8.90 11.52
N GLN A 312 31.44 9.06 10.70
CA GLN A 312 30.72 10.33 10.57
C GLN A 312 30.08 10.76 11.91
N LEU A 313 29.37 9.84 12.58
CA LEU A 313 28.75 10.13 13.87
C LEU A 313 29.76 10.33 14.99
N GLU A 314 30.91 9.64 14.97
CA GLU A 314 32.01 9.82 15.93
C GLU A 314 32.64 11.21 15.81
N THR A 315 32.77 11.71 14.58
CA THR A 315 33.21 13.09 14.32
C THR A 315 32.25 14.10 14.92
N TRP A 316 30.93 13.87 14.77
CA TRP A 316 29.91 14.71 15.39
C TRP A 316 29.92 14.61 16.92
N ARG A 317 30.05 13.40 17.48
CA ARG A 317 30.13 13.16 18.93
C ARG A 317 31.30 13.92 19.53
N SER A 318 32.49 13.81 18.93
CA SER A 318 33.71 14.48 19.41
C SER A 318 33.52 16.00 19.49
N LYS A 319 33.00 16.62 18.43
CA LYS A 319 32.67 18.05 18.41
C LYS A 319 31.61 18.44 19.45
N SER A 320 30.64 17.57 19.69
CA SER A 320 29.57 17.79 20.66
C SER A 320 30.05 17.69 22.10
N VAL A 321 31.07 16.88 22.38
CA VAL A 321 31.72 16.78 23.69
C VAL A 321 32.67 17.95 23.93
N GLU A 322 33.35 18.44 22.89
CA GLU A 322 34.20 19.63 22.98
C GLU A 322 33.40 20.90 23.28
N ASN A 323 32.19 21.03 22.73
CA ASN A 323 31.27 22.14 22.97
C ASN A 323 29.90 21.64 23.48
N PRO A 324 29.82 21.19 24.74
CA PRO A 324 28.66 20.47 25.24
C PRO A 324 27.46 21.39 25.43
N ARG A 325 26.39 21.11 24.67
CA ARG A 325 25.04 21.64 24.90
C ARG A 325 24.39 20.93 26.09
N ASP A 326 23.31 21.48 26.62
CA ASP A 326 22.61 20.93 27.80
C ASP A 326 22.19 19.45 27.63
N VAL A 327 21.84 19.03 26.41
CA VAL A 327 21.50 17.63 26.10
C VAL A 327 22.69 16.69 26.28
N VAL A 328 23.90 17.13 25.94
CA VAL A 328 25.14 16.33 26.10
C VAL A 328 25.49 16.20 27.58
N ARG A 329 25.40 17.30 28.34
CA ARG A 329 25.65 17.32 29.79
C ARG A 329 24.68 16.44 30.58
N SER A 330 23.44 16.33 30.09
CA SER A 330 22.41 15.54 30.76
C SER A 330 22.55 14.02 30.50
N HIS A 331 23.37 13.61 29.52
CA HIS A 331 23.50 12.21 29.07
C HIS A 331 24.96 11.82 28.84
N GLU A 332 25.88 12.22 29.74
CA GLU A 332 27.32 12.04 29.57
C GLU A 332 27.73 10.58 29.33
N ILE A 333 27.01 9.62 29.92
CA ILE A 333 27.30 8.19 29.81
C ILE A 333 27.10 7.71 28.36
N PHE A 334 26.02 8.10 27.69
CA PHE A 334 25.80 7.83 26.27
C PHE A 334 26.90 8.41 25.39
N PHE A 335 27.37 9.63 25.67
CA PHE A 335 28.40 10.30 24.87
C PHE A 335 29.83 9.77 25.11
N GLN A 336 30.02 8.82 26.03
CA GLN A 336 31.27 8.06 26.12
C GLN A 336 31.46 7.22 24.85
N LYS A 337 32.65 7.30 24.24
CA LYS A 337 32.95 6.70 22.94
C LYS A 337 32.45 5.25 22.78
N HIS A 338 32.80 4.38 23.73
CA HIS A 338 32.41 2.96 23.67
C HIS A 338 30.89 2.75 23.70
N ASN A 339 30.17 3.52 24.54
CA ASN A 339 28.71 3.45 24.65
C ASN A 339 28.04 4.01 23.40
N PHE A 340 28.52 5.15 22.92
CA PHE A 340 28.03 5.78 21.71
C PHE A 340 28.14 4.83 20.52
N ASP A 341 29.36 4.34 20.23
CA ASP A 341 29.64 3.44 19.11
C ASP A 341 28.79 2.17 19.21
N SER A 342 28.74 1.54 20.40
CA SER A 342 27.98 0.32 20.59
C SER A 342 26.47 0.54 20.40
N LYS A 343 25.90 1.62 20.91
CA LYS A 343 24.44 1.85 20.87
C LYS A 343 23.98 2.35 19.51
N VAL A 344 24.76 3.23 18.87
CA VAL A 344 24.51 3.68 17.49
C VAL A 344 24.58 2.51 16.52
N ASN A 345 25.59 1.63 16.65
CA ASN A 345 25.68 0.42 15.83
C ASN A 345 24.46 -0.50 16.03
N LYS A 346 24.00 -0.70 17.27
CA LYS A 346 22.77 -1.48 17.55
C LYS A 346 21.54 -0.86 16.87
N VAL A 347 21.42 0.46 16.81
CA VAL A 347 20.32 1.12 16.08
C VAL A 347 20.42 0.87 14.58
N PHE A 348 21.59 1.01 13.96
CA PHE A 348 21.76 0.73 12.52
C PHE A 348 21.43 -0.73 12.19
N GLN A 349 21.88 -1.68 13.02
CA GLN A 349 21.54 -3.10 12.89
C GLN A 349 20.01 -3.31 12.96
N MET A 350 19.35 -2.71 13.95
CA MET A 350 17.90 -2.84 14.12
C MET A 350 17.12 -2.20 12.95
N LEU A 351 17.50 -1.00 12.53
CA LEU A 351 16.91 -0.30 11.38
C LEU A 351 17.00 -1.15 10.12
N TRP A 352 18.20 -1.66 9.81
CA TRP A 352 18.39 -2.53 8.65
C TRP A 352 17.45 -3.73 8.69
N LYS A 353 17.37 -4.40 9.85
CA LYS A 353 16.63 -5.65 9.99
C LYS A 353 15.11 -5.46 9.90
N ILE A 354 14.55 -4.49 10.61
CA ILE A 354 13.11 -4.19 10.55
C ILE A 354 12.76 -3.69 9.14
N ASN A 355 13.55 -2.77 8.59
CA ASN A 355 13.27 -2.20 7.27
C ASN A 355 13.39 -3.23 6.15
N SER A 356 14.34 -4.16 6.23
CA SER A 356 14.45 -5.28 5.29
C SER A 356 13.13 -6.05 5.21
N ARG A 357 12.52 -6.31 6.38
CA ARG A 357 11.25 -7.03 6.45
C ARG A 357 10.09 -6.25 5.85
N VAL A 358 10.04 -4.95 6.11
CA VAL A 358 9.02 -4.07 5.56
C VAL A 358 9.10 -4.07 4.03
N ILE A 359 10.30 -3.86 3.47
CA ILE A 359 10.54 -3.82 2.01
C ILE A 359 10.22 -5.17 1.35
N GLU A 360 10.66 -6.29 1.93
CA GLU A 360 10.35 -7.64 1.44
C GLU A 360 8.84 -7.92 1.47
N THR A 361 8.15 -7.47 2.52
CA THR A 361 6.69 -7.63 2.64
C THR A 361 5.94 -6.89 1.53
N PHE A 362 6.49 -5.80 1.01
CA PHE A 362 5.97 -5.11 -0.18
C PHE A 362 6.34 -5.78 -1.50
N GLY A 363 7.15 -6.84 -1.48
CA GLY A 363 7.45 -7.69 -2.63
C GLY A 363 8.74 -7.34 -3.37
N TYR A 364 9.58 -6.48 -2.80
CA TYR A 364 10.89 -6.15 -3.35
C TYR A 364 11.94 -7.16 -2.89
N LEU A 365 12.89 -7.47 -3.77
CA LEU A 365 13.98 -8.38 -3.49
C LEU A 365 15.20 -7.61 -2.95
N PRO A 366 16.05 -8.25 -2.13
CA PRO A 366 17.18 -7.59 -1.47
C PRO A 366 18.26 -7.02 -2.40
N HIS A 367 18.34 -7.54 -3.63
CA HIS A 367 19.32 -7.14 -4.64
C HIS A 367 18.80 -6.01 -5.53
N GLU A 368 17.53 -5.62 -5.37
CA GLU A 368 16.94 -4.55 -6.17
C GLU A 368 17.44 -3.20 -5.68
N ARG A 369 17.66 -2.28 -6.63
CA ARG A 369 18.12 -0.92 -6.35
C ARG A 369 17.25 -0.21 -5.30
N VAL A 370 15.92 -0.39 -5.39
CA VAL A 370 14.95 0.19 -4.45
C VAL A 370 15.23 -0.25 -3.01
N PHE A 371 15.61 -1.51 -2.80
CA PHE A 371 15.96 -2.02 -1.46
C PHE A 371 17.17 -1.26 -0.90
N LEU A 372 18.26 -1.17 -1.67
CA LEU A 372 19.50 -0.54 -1.24
C LEU A 372 19.35 0.98 -1.03
N ASP A 373 18.62 1.65 -1.93
CA ASP A 373 18.37 3.10 -1.84
C ASP A 373 17.52 3.42 -0.61
N GLN A 374 16.46 2.65 -0.34
CA GLN A 374 15.62 2.83 0.85
C GLN A 374 16.37 2.55 2.16
N GLN A 375 17.25 1.55 2.20
CA GLN A 375 18.08 1.30 3.40
C GLN A 375 19.04 2.46 3.67
N ARG A 376 19.70 2.97 2.63
CA ARG A 376 20.64 4.10 2.73
C ARG A 376 19.94 5.37 3.19
N GLU A 377 18.78 5.68 2.61
CA GLU A 377 18.01 6.87 2.98
C GLU A 377 17.52 6.82 4.43
N LEU A 378 17.10 5.64 4.92
CA LEU A 378 16.67 5.47 6.30
C LEU A 378 17.82 5.63 7.30
N GLN A 379 19.01 5.12 6.97
CA GLN A 379 20.22 5.33 7.77
C GLN A 379 20.61 6.80 7.82
N GLN A 380 20.50 7.50 6.69
CA GLN A 380 20.75 8.93 6.62
C GLN A 380 19.73 9.71 7.47
N GLU A 381 18.45 9.34 7.45
CA GLU A 381 17.43 9.97 8.31
C GLU A 381 17.81 9.84 9.80
N PHE A 382 18.30 8.68 10.24
CA PHE A 382 18.76 8.52 11.62
C PHE A 382 19.90 9.47 11.96
N ILE A 383 20.91 9.59 11.08
CA ILE A 383 22.03 10.51 11.26
C ILE A 383 21.52 11.95 11.35
N GLU A 384 20.62 12.37 10.45
CA GLU A 384 20.11 13.72 10.46
C GLU A 384 19.25 14.02 11.70
N LEU A 385 18.45 13.07 12.18
CA LEU A 385 17.68 13.21 13.41
C LEU A 385 18.61 13.30 14.63
N LEU A 386 19.64 12.47 14.70
CA LEU A 386 20.58 12.45 15.81
C LEU A 386 21.48 13.69 15.83
N THR A 387 21.84 14.25 14.66
CA THR A 387 22.77 15.39 14.55
C THR A 387 22.08 16.74 14.36
N LEU A 388 20.77 16.75 14.08
CA LEU A 388 19.98 17.91 13.65
C LEU A 388 20.54 18.62 12.40
N SER A 389 21.12 17.88 11.45
CA SER A 389 21.54 18.46 10.17
C SER A 389 20.33 18.79 9.27
N ALA A 390 20.41 19.89 8.53
CA ALA A 390 19.36 20.32 7.60
C ALA A 390 19.20 19.30 6.45
N ARG A 391 17.95 19.08 6.02
CA ARG A 391 17.67 18.30 4.80
C ARG A 391 18.07 19.13 3.58
N PRO A 392 18.60 18.51 2.51
CA PRO A 392 18.45 19.08 1.18
C PRO A 392 16.95 19.15 0.86
N GLU A 393 16.46 20.32 0.43
CA GLU A 393 15.06 20.52 0.06
C GLU A 393 14.64 19.43 -0.95
N SER A 394 13.78 18.50 -0.53
CA SER A 394 13.22 17.50 -1.44
C SER A 394 12.11 18.17 -2.25
N ASN A 395 12.31 18.27 -3.56
CA ASN A 395 11.40 18.86 -4.55
C ASN A 395 10.07 18.11 -4.75
N GLU A 396 9.65 17.21 -3.86
CA GLU A 396 8.38 16.50 -3.98
C GLU A 396 7.29 17.15 -3.12
N ILE A 397 6.59 18.10 -3.75
CA ILE A 397 5.31 18.65 -3.29
C ILE A 397 4.25 17.55 -3.41
N ASP A 398 3.54 17.21 -2.32
CA ASP A 398 2.08 17.40 -2.20
C ASP A 398 1.60 16.83 -0.84
N TYR A 399 1.61 17.65 0.21
CA TYR A 399 0.66 17.52 1.31
C TYR A 399 0.41 18.88 1.96
N GLN A 400 -0.83 19.37 1.89
CA GLN A 400 -1.30 20.43 2.78
C GLN A 400 -1.50 19.80 4.17
N SER A 401 -0.84 20.37 5.18
CA SER A 401 -0.95 20.05 6.62
C SER A 401 -0.12 18.87 7.16
N SER A 402 1.20 18.88 7.00
CA SER A 402 2.06 18.22 7.99
C SER A 402 2.57 19.27 8.97
N LYS A 403 1.96 19.33 10.17
CA LYS A 403 2.64 19.86 11.36
C LYS A 403 4.02 19.21 11.39
N THR A 404 5.06 20.01 11.17
CA THR A 404 6.45 19.56 11.09
C THR A 404 6.75 18.70 12.30
N VAL A 405 7.36 17.54 12.09
CA VAL A 405 7.89 16.74 13.19
C VAL A 405 8.88 17.61 13.95
N ASP A 406 8.67 17.85 15.25
CA ASP A 406 9.66 18.57 16.06
C ASP A 406 10.91 17.70 16.18
N ARG A 407 11.89 17.97 15.32
CA ARG A 407 13.16 17.23 15.25
C ARG A 407 13.97 17.39 16.53
N ILE A 408 13.86 18.53 17.22
CA ILE A 408 14.56 18.78 18.49
C ILE A 408 13.97 17.88 19.56
N TYR A 409 12.63 17.82 19.65
CA TYR A 409 11.95 16.90 20.56
C TYR A 409 12.34 15.45 20.28
N LEU A 410 12.31 15.01 19.01
CA LEU A 410 12.69 13.65 18.63
C LEU A 410 14.15 13.33 18.95
N GLN A 411 15.09 14.23 18.63
CA GLN A 411 16.51 14.04 18.96
C GLN A 411 16.69 13.83 20.47
N ARG A 412 16.09 14.69 21.29
CA ARG A 412 16.16 14.60 22.74
C ARG A 412 15.65 13.24 23.22
N LYS A 413 14.49 12.81 22.71
CA LYS A 413 13.92 11.51 23.05
C LYS A 413 14.77 10.34 22.59
N ILE A 414 15.37 10.39 21.40
CA ILE A 414 16.31 9.37 20.92
C ILE A 414 17.49 9.27 21.89
N ILE A 415 18.09 10.39 22.26
CA ILE A 415 19.22 10.43 23.20
C ILE A 415 18.82 9.88 24.58
N GLU A 416 17.66 10.29 25.12
CA GLU A 416 17.12 9.74 26.38
C GLU A 416 16.98 8.21 26.34
N HIS A 417 16.44 7.67 25.25
CA HIS A 417 16.27 6.22 25.08
C HIS A 417 17.60 5.49 24.95
N LEU A 418 18.56 6.08 24.23
CA LEU A 418 19.89 5.51 24.07
C LEU A 418 20.76 5.69 25.32
N ASP A 419 20.50 6.63 26.22
CA ASP A 419 21.24 6.73 27.48
C ASP A 419 20.78 5.70 28.53
N CYS A 420 19.69 4.98 28.28
CA CYS A 420 19.22 3.92 29.17
C CYS A 420 20.31 2.84 29.38
N GLN A 421 20.76 2.69 30.63
CA GLN A 421 21.79 1.72 31.06
C GLN A 421 21.19 0.41 31.59
N ASN A 422 19.90 0.19 31.38
CA ASN A 422 19.19 -0.91 32.02
C ASN A 422 19.36 -2.22 31.23
N GLU A 423 20.44 -2.94 31.53
CA GLU A 423 20.69 -4.29 31.01
C GLU A 423 19.78 -5.37 31.64
N ARG A 424 18.92 -5.00 32.61
CA ARG A 424 18.03 -5.95 33.24
C ARG A 424 17.16 -6.60 32.17
N LYS A 425 17.12 -7.93 32.24
CA LYS A 425 16.29 -8.76 31.38
C LYS A 425 14.86 -8.70 31.88
N ILE A 426 14.01 -7.91 31.21
CA ILE A 426 12.65 -7.62 31.66
C ILE A 426 11.68 -8.72 31.20
N TYR A 427 11.93 -9.34 30.03
CA TYR A 427 11.02 -10.32 29.46
C TYR A 427 11.71 -11.65 29.15
N ARG A 428 11.03 -12.76 29.46
CA ARG A 428 11.38 -14.12 29.04
C ARG A 428 10.32 -14.59 28.05
N ILE A 429 10.74 -14.96 26.85
CA ILE A 429 9.82 -15.47 25.82
C ILE A 429 9.44 -16.91 26.19
N GLU A 430 8.16 -17.15 26.43
CA GLU A 430 7.66 -18.50 26.72
C GLU A 430 8.02 -19.46 25.58
N LYS A 431 8.37 -20.70 25.95
CA LYS A 431 8.82 -21.79 25.06
C LYS A 431 10.18 -21.61 24.36
N ARG A 432 10.90 -20.49 24.51
CA ARG A 432 12.15 -20.25 23.72
C ARG A 432 13.39 -19.77 24.49
N ALA A 433 13.36 -19.72 25.81
CA ALA A 433 14.49 -19.41 26.71
C ALA A 433 15.28 -18.09 26.45
N HIS A 434 14.89 -17.28 25.47
CA HIS A 434 15.50 -15.98 25.21
C HIS A 434 14.99 -14.94 26.20
N LYS A 435 15.92 -14.08 26.63
CA LYS A 435 15.67 -13.00 27.58
C LYS A 435 16.00 -11.67 26.90
N LEU A 436 15.06 -10.73 26.91
CA LEU A 436 15.21 -9.41 26.29
C LEU A 436 15.59 -8.38 27.35
N SER A 437 16.62 -7.58 27.07
CA SER A 437 17.03 -6.45 27.92
C SER A 437 16.14 -5.23 27.67
N ALA A 438 16.03 -4.36 28.67
CA ALA A 438 15.37 -3.06 28.51
C ALA A 438 16.07 -2.22 27.41
N GLU A 439 17.40 -2.29 27.36
CA GLU A 439 18.21 -1.63 26.33
C GLU A 439 17.75 -2.00 24.91
N LEU A 440 17.55 -3.29 24.61
CA LEU A 440 17.12 -3.73 23.28
C LEU A 440 15.72 -3.21 22.93
N ILE A 441 14.82 -3.13 23.91
CA ILE A 441 13.49 -2.53 23.74
C ILE A 441 13.61 -1.05 23.39
N MET A 442 14.49 -0.30 24.07
CA MET A 442 14.71 1.12 23.76
C MET A 442 15.32 1.33 22.37
N VAL A 443 16.31 0.52 21.98
CA VAL A 443 16.86 0.52 20.61
C VAL A 443 15.77 0.25 19.58
N THR A 444 14.87 -0.69 19.86
CA THR A 444 13.74 -1.03 18.98
C THR A 444 12.78 0.15 18.84
N LYS A 445 12.42 0.83 19.95
CA LYS A 445 11.58 2.03 19.93
C LYS A 445 12.21 3.14 19.11
N VAL A 446 13.51 3.41 19.30
CA VAL A 446 14.25 4.40 18.52
C VAL A 446 14.23 4.06 17.03
N ALA A 447 14.54 2.81 16.68
CA ALA A 447 14.53 2.39 15.28
C ALA A 447 13.13 2.56 14.64
N VAL A 448 12.08 2.17 15.34
CA VAL A 448 10.70 2.34 14.87
C VAL A 448 10.30 3.81 14.74
N GLU A 449 10.68 4.67 15.70
CA GLU A 449 10.39 6.11 15.61
C GLU A 449 11.10 6.76 14.40
N VAL A 450 12.36 6.39 14.14
CA VAL A 450 13.11 6.85 12.96
C VAL A 450 12.42 6.40 11.68
N MET A 451 11.97 5.14 11.60
CA MET A 451 11.21 4.64 10.45
C MET A 451 9.90 5.40 10.25
N ILE A 452 9.16 5.65 11.33
CA ILE A 452 7.92 6.44 11.28
C ILE A 452 8.24 7.86 10.77
N SER A 453 9.25 8.53 11.32
CA SER A 453 9.69 9.86 10.86
C SER A 453 10.02 9.85 9.37
N TYR A 454 10.86 8.91 8.93
CA TYR A 454 11.29 8.77 7.54
C TYR A 454 10.09 8.60 6.60
N TYR A 455 9.30 7.55 6.80
CA TYR A 455 8.21 7.22 5.88
C TYR A 455 7.07 8.23 5.93
N TRP A 456 6.74 8.75 7.11
CA TRP A 456 5.75 9.81 7.26
C TRP A 456 6.17 11.06 6.50
N THR A 457 7.41 11.54 6.68
CA THR A 457 7.85 12.78 6.03
C THR A 457 8.11 12.63 4.55
N LYS A 458 8.53 11.46 4.06
CA LYS A 458 8.74 11.21 2.63
C LYS A 458 7.44 11.09 1.86
N ASN A 459 6.44 10.39 2.41
CA ASN A 459 5.15 10.25 1.75
C ASN A 459 4.02 9.97 2.75
N PRO A 460 3.44 11.02 3.38
CA PRO A 460 2.37 10.87 4.36
C PRO A 460 1.19 10.09 3.80
N SER A 461 0.87 10.29 2.52
CA SER A 461 -0.24 9.61 1.84
C SER A 461 -0.03 8.10 1.74
N LYS A 462 1.17 7.64 1.35
CA LYS A 462 1.51 6.21 1.33
C LYS A 462 1.58 5.62 2.74
N TRP A 463 2.12 6.37 3.70
CA TRP A 463 2.13 5.96 5.10
C TRP A 463 0.72 5.74 5.64
N LEU A 464 -0.14 6.75 5.51
CA LEU A 464 -1.51 6.73 5.99
C LEU A 464 -2.38 5.69 5.28
N LEU A 465 -2.02 5.31 4.05
CA LEU A 465 -2.65 4.22 3.31
C LEU A 465 -2.35 2.85 3.93
N VAL A 466 -1.08 2.58 4.25
CA VAL A 466 -0.66 1.25 4.72
C VAL A 466 -0.83 1.11 6.23
N PHE A 467 -0.32 2.09 6.98
CA PHE A 467 -0.21 2.01 8.43
C PHE A 467 -1.27 2.82 9.15
N GLN A 468 -1.85 3.84 8.51
CA GLN A 468 -2.93 4.68 9.04
C GLN A 468 -2.51 5.57 10.23
N ASP A 469 -1.72 5.04 11.17
CA ASP A 469 -1.15 5.73 12.33
C ASP A 469 0.11 5.02 12.88
N GLY A 470 0.69 5.54 13.96
CA GLY A 470 1.88 4.98 14.63
C GLY A 470 1.58 3.72 15.47
N GLU A 471 0.38 3.62 16.05
CA GLU A 471 -0.07 2.42 16.79
C GLU A 471 -0.10 1.22 15.83
N LYS A 472 -0.71 1.40 14.67
CA LYS A 472 -0.88 0.36 13.66
C LYS A 472 0.41 -0.02 12.97
N PHE A 473 1.33 0.93 12.72
CA PHE A 473 2.68 0.59 12.28
C PHE A 473 3.36 -0.37 13.26
N SER A 474 3.21 -0.13 14.56
CA SER A 474 3.83 -0.94 15.61
C SER A 474 3.17 -2.32 15.79
N THR A 475 1.96 -2.52 15.25
CA THR A 475 1.21 -3.78 15.35
C THR A 475 1.20 -4.63 14.07
N TYR A 476 1.70 -4.07 12.97
CA TYR A 476 1.81 -4.71 11.65
C TYR A 476 3.07 -5.57 11.58
#